data_AF-A0AA40GHE3-F1
#
_entry.id   AF-A0AA40GHE3-F1
#
_cell.length_a   1.000
_cell.length_b   1.000
_cell.length_c   1.000
_cell.angle_alpha   90.00
_cell.angle_beta   90.00
_cell.angle_gamma   90.00
#
_symmetry.space_group_name_H-M   'P 1'
#
loop_
_entity.id
_entity.type
_entity.pdbx_description
1 polymer ?
#
loop_
_entity_poly.entity_id
_entity_poly.type
_entity_poly.pdbx_seq_one_letter_code
_entity_poly.pdbx_strand_id
1 'polypeptide(L)'
;MEEGANSTLSIARVGPADSGNYTCHLTTMPDQPATVHVHVLNGESLAELHHGSAELCRGGSCSLLLLLFVLLDRMQQQVLR
;
A
#
# COMPACT_ATOMS: atom_id res chain seq x y z
N MET A 1 -0.17 0.24 39.47
CA MET A 1 -0.69 -0.30 38.20
C MET A 1 -0.88 -1.78 38.46
N GLU A 2 -2.12 -2.26 38.49
CA GLU A 2 -2.36 -3.68 38.81
C GLU A 2 -1.81 -4.55 37.69
N GLU A 3 -0.97 -5.50 38.07
CA GLU A 3 -0.38 -6.49 37.16
C GLU A 3 -1.49 -7.51 36.83
N GLY A 4 -2.21 -7.28 35.74
CA GLY A 4 -3.24 -8.19 35.25
C GLY A 4 -2.64 -9.48 34.68
N ALA A 5 -3.46 -10.52 34.54
CA ALA A 5 -3.06 -11.75 33.87
C ALA A 5 -2.92 -11.54 32.34
N ASN A 6 -1.82 -12.02 31.75
CA ASN A 6 -1.58 -11.97 30.30
C ASN A 6 -1.65 -13.38 29.70
N SER A 7 -2.33 -13.53 28.56
CA SER A 7 -2.43 -14.77 27.81
C SER A 7 -2.16 -14.50 26.33
N THR A 8 -1.21 -15.24 25.74
CA THR A 8 -0.76 -15.05 24.34
C THR A 8 -1.07 -16.30 23.52
N LEU A 9 -1.78 -16.13 22.40
CA LEU A 9 -2.02 -17.17 21.40
C LEU A 9 -1.13 -16.93 20.18
N SER A 10 -0.41 -17.96 19.73
CA SER A 10 0.43 -17.91 18.53
C SER A 10 0.01 -19.00 17.55
N ILE A 11 -0.29 -18.62 16.31
CA ILE A 11 -0.77 -19.51 15.25
C ILE A 11 0.22 -19.43 14.08
N ALA A 12 0.78 -20.57 13.69
CA ALA A 12 1.72 -20.64 12.58
C ALA A 12 0.98 -20.89 11.26
N ARG A 13 1.50 -20.33 10.15
CA ARG A 13 0.96 -20.50 8.79
C ARG A 13 -0.53 -20.14 8.70
N VAL A 14 -0.86 -18.95 9.18
CA VAL A 14 -2.21 -18.39 9.12
C VAL A 14 -2.70 -18.27 7.66
N GLY A 15 -3.93 -18.69 7.42
CA GLY A 15 -4.63 -18.55 6.14
C GLY A 15 -6.04 -17.94 6.30
N PRO A 16 -6.75 -17.65 5.20
CA PRO A 16 -8.06 -16.97 5.24
C PRO A 16 -9.10 -17.68 6.12
N ALA A 17 -9.04 -19.01 6.22
CA ALA A 17 -9.92 -19.83 7.05
C ALA A 17 -9.72 -19.61 8.56
N ASP A 18 -8.60 -19.03 8.98
CA ASP A 18 -8.35 -18.66 10.38
C ASP A 18 -9.02 -17.32 10.75
N SER A 19 -9.69 -16.65 9.81
CA SER A 19 -10.48 -15.45 10.11
C SER A 19 -11.68 -15.78 10.99
N GLY A 20 -11.95 -14.96 12.00
CA GLY A 20 -13.08 -15.20 12.88
C GLY A 20 -12.99 -14.45 14.20
N ASN A 21 -13.86 -14.84 15.13
CA ASN A 21 -13.89 -14.29 16.48
C ASN A 21 -13.05 -15.15 17.41
N TYR A 22 -12.00 -14.54 17.95
CA TYR A 22 -11.12 -15.14 18.93
C TYR A 22 -11.55 -14.66 20.31
N THR A 23 -11.99 -15.60 21.15
CA THR A 23 -12.49 -15.31 22.49
C THR A 23 -11.55 -15.91 23.54
N CYS A 24 -11.05 -15.07 24.43
CA CYS A 24 -10.28 -15.47 25.60
C CYS A 24 -11.21 -15.58 26.81
N HIS A 25 -11.19 -16.75 27.47
CA HIS A 25 -11.87 -16.97 28.75
C HIS A 25 -10.84 -17.13 29.87
N LEU A 26 -11.01 -16.37 30.94
CA LEU A 26 -10.26 -16.57 32.17
C LEU A 26 -10.97 -17.62 33.02
N THR A 27 -10.22 -18.61 33.51
CA THR A 27 -10.77 -19.65 34.40
C THR A 27 -11.33 -19.07 35.69
N THR A 28 -10.77 -17.95 36.16
CA THR A 28 -11.22 -17.23 37.36
C THR A 28 -12.42 -16.33 37.14
N MET A 29 -12.75 -15.97 35.89
CA MET A 29 -13.87 -15.10 35.53
C MET A 29 -14.49 -15.54 34.19
N PRO A 30 -15.20 -16.68 34.15
CA PRO A 30 -15.73 -17.25 32.90
C PRO A 30 -16.80 -16.36 32.24
N ASP A 31 -17.51 -15.55 33.04
CA ASP A 31 -18.59 -14.66 32.59
C ASP A 31 -18.09 -13.35 31.96
N GLN A 32 -16.77 -13.12 31.94
CA GLN A 32 -16.15 -11.91 31.37
C GLN A 32 -15.17 -12.26 30.24
N PRO A 33 -15.65 -12.78 29.10
CA PRO A 33 -14.78 -13.10 27.97
C PRO A 33 -14.31 -11.85 27.23
N ALA A 34 -13.05 -11.86 26.80
CA ALA A 34 -12.51 -10.86 25.88
C ALA A 34 -12.54 -11.40 24.45
N THR A 35 -13.26 -10.75 23.54
CA THR A 35 -13.38 -11.18 22.13
C THR A 35 -12.76 -10.17 21.19
N VAL A 36 -11.98 -10.65 20.22
CA VAL A 36 -11.39 -9.86 19.14
C VAL A 36 -11.74 -10.51 17.80
N HIS A 37 -12.09 -9.68 16.81
CA HIS A 37 -12.30 -10.16 15.44
C HIS A 37 -10.98 -10.08 14.65
N VAL A 38 -10.57 -11.21 14.08
CA VAL A 38 -9.36 -11.33 13.25
C VAL A 38 -9.76 -11.54 11.81
N HIS A 39 -9.24 -10.71 10.91
CA HIS A 39 -9.40 -10.87 9.48
C HIS A 39 -8.04 -11.16 8.83
N VAL A 40 -7.94 -12.28 8.14
CA VAL A 40 -6.72 -12.73 7.47
C VAL A 40 -6.78 -12.38 6.00
N LEU A 41 -5.83 -11.56 5.55
CA LEU A 41 -5.75 -11.13 4.15
C LEU A 41 -5.09 -12.20 3.29
N ASN A 42 -5.63 -12.39 2.10
CA ASN A 42 -5.17 -13.39 1.15
C ASN A 42 -4.04 -12.82 0.28
N GLY A 43 -2.88 -12.54 0.88
CA GLY A 43 -1.64 -12.15 0.19
C GLY A 43 -1.82 -11.30 -1.07
N GLU A 44 -2.66 -10.25 -1.01
CA GLU A 44 -3.08 -9.54 -2.22
C GLU A 44 -1.86 -8.89 -2.88
N SER A 45 -1.64 -9.24 -4.15
CA SER A 45 -0.54 -8.69 -4.92
C SER A 45 -0.88 -7.24 -5.28
N LEU A 46 -0.20 -6.27 -4.67
CA LEU A 46 -0.28 -4.84 -5.01
C LEU A 46 0.28 -4.51 -6.41
N ALA A 47 0.44 -5.51 -7.29
CA ALA A 47 0.98 -5.34 -8.64
C ALA A 47 0.13 -4.38 -9.51
N GLU A 48 -1.12 -4.13 -9.14
CA GLU A 48 -2.02 -3.22 -9.87
C GLU A 48 -1.77 -1.74 -9.60
N LEU A 49 -1.03 -1.38 -8.53
CA LEU A 49 -0.64 0.01 -8.24
C LEU A 49 0.45 0.54 -9.20
N HIS A 50 1.03 -0.33 -10.04
CA HIS A 50 2.11 0.01 -10.98
C HIS A 50 1.63 0.27 -12.42
N HIS A 51 0.32 0.36 -12.66
CA HIS A 51 -0.18 0.97 -13.90
C HIS A 51 -0.32 2.49 -13.73
N GLY A 52 0.76 3.13 -13.25
CA GLY A 52 0.97 4.55 -13.47
C GLY A 52 1.17 4.74 -14.97
N SER A 53 0.08 5.03 -15.67
CA SER A 53 0.08 5.30 -17.10
C SER A 53 1.10 6.40 -17.41
N ALA A 54 2.23 6.03 -17.98
CA ALA A 54 3.13 6.96 -18.65
C ALA A 54 2.48 7.42 -19.98
N GLU A 55 1.28 8.00 -19.90
CA GLU A 55 0.63 8.70 -21.02
C GLU A 55 1.21 10.12 -21.15
N LEU A 56 2.52 10.30 -20.96
CA LEU A 56 3.09 11.65 -20.94
C LEU A 56 3.12 12.30 -22.33
N CYS A 57 2.99 11.53 -23.42
CA CYS A 57 3.16 12.08 -24.77
C CYS A 57 2.39 11.29 -25.84
N ARG A 58 1.06 11.16 -25.71
CA ARG A 58 0.24 10.57 -26.79
C ARG A 58 -0.45 11.66 -27.60
N GLY A 59 0.33 12.30 -28.48
CA GLY A 59 -0.18 13.14 -29.56
C GLY A 59 0.36 14.57 -29.57
N GLY A 60 1.02 14.96 -30.66
CA GLY A 60 1.30 16.34 -31.12
C GLY A 60 2.19 17.23 -30.24
N SER A 61 1.82 17.38 -28.96
CA SER A 61 2.34 18.37 -28.03
C SER A 61 3.83 18.20 -27.72
N CYS A 62 4.32 16.96 -27.55
CA CYS A 62 5.74 16.72 -27.30
C CYS A 62 6.62 17.00 -28.54
N SER A 63 6.10 16.80 -29.76
CA SER A 63 6.82 17.15 -30.98
C SER A 63 6.94 18.67 -31.14
N LEU A 64 5.88 19.43 -30.82
CA LEU A 64 5.95 20.90 -30.79
C LEU A 64 6.91 21.42 -29.72
N LEU A 65 6.89 20.84 -28.51
CA LEU A 65 7.80 21.23 -27.44
C LEU A 65 9.26 21.00 -27.85
N LEU A 66 9.59 19.83 -28.42
CA LEU A 66 10.93 19.54 -28.92
C LEU A 66 11.36 20.50 -30.04
N LEU A 67 10.46 20.82 -30.98
CA LEU A 67 10.73 21.82 -32.03
C LEU A 67 10.99 23.21 -31.44
N LEU A 68 10.19 23.65 -30.46
CA LEU A 68 10.37 24.94 -29.80
C LEU A 68 11.71 25.02 -29.07
N PHE A 69 12.11 23.94 -28.36
CA PHE A 69 13.41 23.87 -27.71
C PHE A 69 14.57 23.97 -28.70
N VAL A 70 14.49 23.26 -29.83
CA VAL A 70 15.53 23.33 -30.89
C VAL A 70 15.59 24.73 -31.49
N LEU A 71 14.45 25.39 -31.73
CA LEU A 71 14.43 26.76 -32.25
C LEU A 71 15.03 27.75 -31.24
N LEU A 72 14.68 27.65 -29.97
CA LEU A 72 15.24 28.53 -28.93
C LEU A 72 16.76 28.38 -28.80
N ASP A 73 17.29 27.15 -28.83
CA ASP A 73 18.73 26.89 -28.78
C ASP A 73 19.46 27.50 -29.99
N ARG A 74 18.87 27.36 -31.19
CA ARG A 74 19.39 28.00 -32.42
C ARG A 74 19.40 29.53 -32.31
N MET A 75 18.34 30.12 -31.77
CA MET A 75 18.27 31.56 -31.55
C MET A 75 19.32 32.03 -30.53
N GLN A 76 19.58 31.24 -29.46
CA GLN A 76 20.63 31.56 -28.48
C GLN A 76 22.04 31.44 -29.08
N GLN A 77 22.30 30.43 -29.91
CA GLN A 77 23.59 30.26 -30.59
C GLN A 77 23.87 31.36 -31.62
N GLN A 78 22.84 31.97 -32.22
CA GLN A 78 23.02 33.11 -33.13
C GLN A 78 23.33 34.42 -32.40
N VAL A 79 22.97 34.53 -31.13
CA VAL A 79 23.24 35.74 -30.31
C VAL A 79 24.56 35.60 -29.55
N LEU A 80 25.02 34.37 -29.27
CA LEU A 80 26.30 34.09 -28.60
C LEU A 80 27.49 33.95 -29.57
N ARG A 81 27.31 34.29 -30.85
CA ARG A 81 28.36 34.30 -31.89
C ARG A 81 28.53 35.70 -32.45
#